data_AF-A0A7C2PKX5-F1
#
_entry.id   AF-A0A7C2PKX5-F1
#
_cell.length_a   1.000
_cell.length_b   1.000
_cell.length_c   1.000
_cell.angle_alpha   90.00
_cell.angle_beta   90.00
_cell.angle_gamma   90.00
#
_symmetry.space_group_name_H-M   'P 1'
#
loop_
_entity.id
_entity.type
_entity.pdbx_description
1 polymer ?
#
loop_
_entity_poly.entity_id
_entity_poly.type
_entity_poly.pdbx_seq_one_letter_code
_entity_poly.pdbx_strand_id
1 'polypeptide(L)'
;MRLWIAIVLTSLLLLTLTGSRLELAVNPAQPPPIRTPDCPQPTYPDADALLSILPQAGYDCTEQIAVALRPRVELSHIDHLLTIAADTGFDARTRRNALRILGRLAESGRATRAGELMQQKQAVATRTLAINLLERETDNFLLQDAVWLLDSLYYPSWDAAPALAHIALSDSYAPALRYRAARARTRLIAAEPGYLRADSRQFLIDALHSTDPGARTAAAEALSFLRDEQLGALALWQQMVEDAIAAAPPLTVAADDGDPRGARLFTFVESSPTALTARAALARAADRLAGEWAAAPRFQALQTAYEELALPVEITTTTITLRTGPANVTDGQELLAIVASAYRQARQFLGASGETAIPGEEPATLRVLIFPSQAAYRDYMRAFTPFTVDVDGIYDAQTGTLYSFRRGIGQTANTLAETLRHETSHAVTAAYVFPGHWLSPGYHNEPKGWFDEGLAEVVTAQSNPNGPLQLHERHLATLCAAPYKPVLADLLARREGYDHYGTFDYPAAWALLHFLLSERPQAVAALADAWRNQTYRLSDWPRLAGWPDLATAEADWHAAMARWCR
;
A
#
# COMPACT_ATOMS: atom_id res chain seq x y z
N MET A 1 -47.33 -33.79 31.57
CA MET A 1 -46.54 -32.93 32.48
C MET A 1 -45.03 -33.21 32.46
N ARG A 2 -44.58 -34.48 32.46
CA ARG A 2 -43.13 -34.82 32.47
C ARG A 2 -42.36 -34.45 31.18
N LEU A 3 -43.00 -34.46 30.01
CA LEU A 3 -42.36 -34.11 28.73
C LEU A 3 -42.11 -32.59 28.58
N TRP A 4 -43.02 -31.77 29.11
CA TRP A 4 -42.91 -30.30 29.09
C TRP A 4 -41.83 -29.77 30.03
N ILE A 5 -41.67 -30.41 31.20
CA ILE A 5 -40.59 -30.06 32.15
C ILE A 5 -39.22 -30.40 31.54
N ALA A 6 -39.10 -31.52 30.81
CA ALA A 6 -37.86 -31.87 30.11
C ALA A 6 -37.51 -30.85 29.03
N ILE A 7 -38.46 -30.44 28.18
CA ILE A 7 -38.22 -29.45 27.12
C ILE A 7 -37.85 -28.07 27.70
N VAL A 8 -38.50 -27.64 28.78
CA VAL A 8 -38.16 -26.37 29.44
C VAL A 8 -36.77 -26.42 30.08
N LEU A 9 -36.38 -27.54 30.70
CA LEU A 9 -35.03 -27.71 31.27
C LEU A 9 -33.93 -27.78 30.20
N THR A 10 -34.16 -28.43 29.05
CA THR A 10 -33.18 -28.47 27.96
C THR A 10 -33.02 -27.10 27.30
N SER A 11 -34.12 -26.34 27.14
CA SER A 11 -34.08 -24.97 26.63
C SER A 11 -33.43 -23.99 27.61
N LEU A 12 -33.60 -24.18 28.93
CA LEU A 12 -32.90 -23.38 29.96
C LEU A 12 -31.40 -23.70 30.02
N LEU A 13 -31.00 -24.98 29.81
CA LEU A 13 -29.59 -25.37 29.71
C LEU A 13 -28.92 -24.81 28.45
N LEU A 14 -29.64 -24.75 27.32
CA LEU A 14 -29.13 -24.19 26.06
C LEU A 14 -29.05 -22.65 26.10
N LEU A 15 -29.89 -21.97 26.88
CA LEU A 15 -29.83 -20.51 27.07
C LEU A 15 -28.76 -20.09 28.10
N THR A 16 -28.39 -20.95 29.05
CA THR A 16 -27.33 -20.69 30.05
C THR A 16 -25.93 -21.06 29.56
N LEU A 17 -25.80 -21.76 28.43
CA LEU A 17 -24.54 -22.06 27.75
C LEU A 17 -24.16 -21.03 26.65
N THR A 18 -24.72 -19.82 26.68
CA THR A 18 -24.35 -18.72 25.76
C THR A 18 -23.06 -18.00 26.14
N GLY A 19 -22.38 -18.43 27.20
CA GLY A 19 -21.01 -18.06 27.48
C GLY A 19 -20.05 -19.14 27.00
N SER A 20 -19.74 -19.18 25.70
CA SER A 20 -18.50 -19.82 25.23
C SER A 20 -17.33 -19.04 25.85
N ARG A 21 -16.98 -19.38 27.09
CA ARG A 21 -15.76 -18.97 27.78
C ARG A 21 -14.63 -19.83 27.23
N LEU A 22 -14.29 -19.65 25.96
CA LEU A 22 -12.95 -20.07 25.54
C LEU A 22 -11.97 -19.30 26.42
N GLU A 23 -11.04 -20.02 27.03
CA GLU A 23 -9.96 -19.39 27.76
C GLU A 23 -9.15 -18.54 26.79
N LEU A 24 -8.83 -17.36 27.30
CA LEU A 24 -8.24 -16.27 26.58
C LEU A 24 -6.85 -16.72 26.08
N ALA A 25 -6.59 -16.65 24.77
CA ALA A 25 -5.39 -17.22 24.14
C ALA A 25 -4.15 -16.87 24.97
N VAL A 26 -3.43 -17.87 25.45
CA VAL A 26 -2.34 -17.67 26.42
C VAL A 26 -1.16 -17.03 25.70
N ASN A 27 -0.51 -16.04 26.34
CA ASN A 27 0.73 -15.49 25.82
C ASN A 27 1.76 -16.60 25.63
N PRO A 28 2.62 -16.51 24.60
CA PRO A 28 3.75 -17.42 24.48
C PRO A 28 4.57 -17.39 25.78
N ALA A 29 4.91 -18.57 26.30
CA ALA A 29 5.66 -18.70 27.55
C ALA A 29 7.03 -17.98 27.51
N GLN A 30 7.57 -17.80 26.31
CA GLN A 30 8.78 -17.01 26.04
C GLN A 30 8.48 -16.12 24.83
N PRO A 31 7.96 -14.90 25.02
CA PRO A 31 7.82 -13.97 23.92
C PRO A 31 9.21 -13.62 23.37
N PRO A 32 9.33 -13.17 22.11
CA PRO A 32 10.61 -12.73 21.55
C PRO A 32 11.23 -11.59 22.40
N PRO A 33 12.42 -11.07 22.07
CA PRO A 33 12.87 -9.79 22.62
C PRO A 33 11.99 -8.62 22.13
N ILE A 34 11.85 -7.55 22.91
CA ILE A 34 11.26 -6.30 22.41
C ILE A 34 12.35 -5.57 21.64
N ARG A 35 12.20 -5.48 20.31
CA ARG A 35 13.09 -4.73 19.43
C ARG A 35 12.30 -3.63 18.75
N THR A 36 12.78 -2.41 18.91
CA THR A 36 12.14 -1.19 18.39
C THR A 36 13.23 -0.21 17.93
N PRO A 37 13.99 -0.55 16.86
CA PRO A 37 15.13 0.26 16.41
C PRO A 37 14.77 1.71 16.05
N ASP A 38 13.51 2.00 15.72
CA ASP A 38 13.04 3.35 15.37
C ASP A 38 12.45 4.12 16.57
N CYS A 39 12.44 3.51 17.76
CA CYS A 39 12.05 4.17 19.01
C CYS A 39 13.24 4.81 19.73
N PRO A 40 13.00 5.69 20.74
CA PRO A 40 14.08 6.35 21.49
C PRO A 40 15.12 5.39 22.09
N GLN A 41 14.71 4.16 22.42
CA GLN A 41 15.59 3.06 22.77
C GLN A 41 15.32 1.87 21.84
N PRO A 42 16.37 1.12 21.46
CA PRO A 42 16.23 -0.02 20.55
C PRO A 42 15.55 -1.23 21.20
N THR A 43 15.46 -1.26 22.53
CA THR A 43 14.86 -2.34 23.32
C THR A 43 14.24 -1.79 24.60
N TYR A 44 13.17 -2.44 25.09
CA TYR A 44 12.49 -2.12 26.35
C TYR A 44 12.32 -3.37 27.20
N PRO A 45 12.31 -3.24 28.55
CA PRO A 45 12.22 -4.40 29.45
C PRO A 45 10.83 -5.06 29.45
N ASP A 46 9.77 -4.29 29.30
CA ASP A 46 8.38 -4.76 29.36
C ASP A 46 7.43 -3.86 28.57
N ALA A 47 6.14 -4.25 28.54
CA ALA A 47 5.09 -3.53 27.81
C ALA A 47 4.75 -2.16 28.43
N ASP A 48 4.83 -2.02 29.74
CA ASP A 48 4.55 -0.75 30.43
C ASP A 48 5.63 0.30 30.12
N ALA A 49 6.90 -0.09 30.16
CA ALA A 49 8.03 0.74 29.75
C ALA A 49 7.91 1.16 28.28
N LEU A 50 7.49 0.23 27.41
CA LEU A 50 7.25 0.51 26.00
C LEU A 50 6.07 1.48 25.76
N LEU A 51 4.99 1.38 26.54
CA LEU A 51 3.85 2.29 26.44
C LEU A 51 4.14 3.67 27.04
N SER A 52 5.04 3.77 28.02
CA SER A 52 5.41 5.03 28.65
C SER A 52 6.06 6.03 27.69
N ILE A 53 6.67 5.54 26.59
CA ILE A 53 7.32 6.39 25.58
C ILE A 53 6.38 6.83 24.45
N LEU A 54 5.09 6.49 24.51
CA LEU A 54 4.11 6.82 23.48
C LEU A 54 4.06 8.32 23.12
N PRO A 55 4.20 9.28 24.07
CA PRO A 55 4.28 10.71 23.75
C PRO A 55 5.51 11.12 22.94
N GLN A 56 6.57 10.30 22.96
CA GLN A 56 7.82 10.51 22.22
C GLN A 56 7.85 9.74 20.89
N ALA A 57 6.88 8.85 20.66
CA ALA A 57 6.87 7.97 19.51
C ALA A 57 6.51 8.73 18.22
N GLY A 58 7.39 8.62 17.22
CA GLY A 58 7.05 8.91 15.83
C GLY A 58 6.18 7.80 15.22
N TYR A 59 5.89 7.92 13.92
CA TYR A 59 5.08 6.93 13.21
C TYR A 59 5.72 5.54 13.21
N ASP A 60 6.99 5.42 12.79
CA ASP A 60 7.69 4.12 12.71
C ASP A 60 7.83 3.48 14.10
N CYS A 61 8.17 4.27 15.11
CA CYS A 61 8.18 3.81 16.50
C CYS A 61 6.79 3.31 16.94
N THR A 62 5.70 3.99 16.58
CA THR A 62 4.33 3.55 16.92
C THR A 62 3.97 2.22 16.28
N GLU A 63 4.35 1.99 15.02
CA GLU A 63 4.17 0.72 14.34
C GLU A 63 4.98 -0.41 15.01
N GLN A 64 6.23 -0.13 15.40
CA GLN A 64 7.06 -1.09 16.12
C GLN A 64 6.55 -1.39 17.53
N ILE A 65 6.03 -0.38 18.24
CA ILE A 65 5.35 -0.56 19.54
C ILE A 65 4.19 -1.54 19.35
N ALA A 66 3.35 -1.34 18.33
CA ALA A 66 2.22 -2.23 18.10
C ALA A 66 2.66 -3.68 17.82
N VAL A 67 3.65 -3.88 16.94
CA VAL A 67 4.20 -5.21 16.64
C VAL A 67 4.78 -5.87 17.91
N ALA A 68 5.54 -5.11 18.70
CA ALA A 68 6.11 -5.60 19.95
C ALA A 68 5.05 -5.87 21.02
N LEU A 69 3.91 -5.17 21.03
CA LEU A 69 2.85 -5.44 21.99
C LEU A 69 2.03 -6.69 21.65
N ARG A 70 1.87 -7.05 20.37
CA ARG A 70 0.98 -8.16 19.94
C ARG A 70 1.11 -9.47 20.75
N PRO A 71 2.31 -10.02 21.02
CA PRO A 71 2.43 -11.28 21.77
C PRO A 71 2.46 -11.11 23.30
N ARG A 72 2.31 -9.88 23.82
CA ARG A 72 2.48 -9.54 25.26
C ARG A 72 1.33 -8.72 25.85
N VAL A 73 0.39 -8.29 25.02
CA VAL A 73 -0.65 -7.35 25.41
C VAL A 73 -1.62 -7.98 26.41
N GLU A 74 -2.05 -7.17 27.37
CA GLU A 74 -3.00 -7.53 28.41
C GLU A 74 -4.16 -6.55 28.40
N LEU A 75 -5.25 -6.90 29.07
CA LEU A 75 -6.45 -6.07 29.10
C LEU A 75 -6.15 -4.67 29.67
N SER A 76 -5.32 -4.58 30.72
CA SER A 76 -4.90 -3.31 31.31
C SER A 76 -4.17 -2.39 30.34
N HIS A 77 -3.34 -2.95 29.45
CA HIS A 77 -2.64 -2.19 28.42
C HIS A 77 -3.63 -1.59 27.41
N ILE A 78 -4.68 -2.33 27.05
CA ILE A 78 -5.73 -1.85 26.14
C ILE A 78 -6.56 -0.76 26.81
N ASP A 79 -6.96 -0.95 28.07
CA ASP A 79 -7.68 0.07 28.85
C ASP A 79 -6.87 1.37 28.98
N HIS A 80 -5.55 1.25 29.16
CA HIS A 80 -4.65 2.39 29.20
C HIS A 80 -4.61 3.15 27.85
N LEU A 81 -4.49 2.42 26.74
CA LEU A 81 -4.52 3.01 25.39
C LEU A 81 -5.86 3.69 25.07
N LEU A 82 -6.99 3.07 25.46
CA LEU A 82 -8.32 3.67 25.33
C LEU A 82 -8.44 4.96 26.12
N THR A 83 -7.88 4.98 27.34
CA THR A 83 -7.85 6.18 28.20
C THR A 83 -7.04 7.30 27.54
N ILE A 84 -5.83 7.00 27.05
CA ILE A 84 -5.00 7.98 26.35
C ILE A 84 -5.72 8.57 25.14
N ALA A 85 -6.33 7.73 24.29
CA ALA A 85 -7.02 8.20 23.10
C ALA A 85 -8.26 9.07 23.40
N ALA A 86 -8.95 8.81 24.51
CA ALA A 86 -10.14 9.55 24.94
C ALA A 86 -9.84 10.87 25.65
N ASP A 87 -8.69 10.97 26.33
CA ASP A 87 -8.38 12.10 27.21
C ASP A 87 -7.79 13.29 26.43
N THR A 88 -8.51 14.42 26.47
CA THR A 88 -8.12 15.68 25.82
C THR A 88 -6.95 16.38 26.52
N GLY A 89 -6.50 15.89 27.68
CA GLY A 89 -5.26 16.29 28.33
C GLY A 89 -4.00 15.84 27.59
N PHE A 90 -4.09 14.82 26.74
CA PHE A 90 -3.01 14.42 25.83
C PHE A 90 -3.08 15.19 24.51
N ASP A 91 -1.92 15.47 23.93
CA ASP A 91 -1.87 16.09 22.60
C ASP A 91 -2.39 15.12 21.51
N ALA A 92 -2.81 15.68 20.37
CA ALA A 92 -3.42 14.93 19.28
C ALA A 92 -2.52 13.81 18.74
N ARG A 93 -1.19 13.97 18.72
CA ARG A 93 -0.26 12.94 18.25
C ARG A 93 -0.24 11.75 19.21
N THR A 94 -0.16 12.00 20.51
CA THR A 94 -0.19 10.94 21.52
C THR A 94 -1.50 10.15 21.47
N ARG A 95 -2.64 10.87 21.39
CA ARG A 95 -3.97 10.26 21.25
C ARG A 95 -4.08 9.41 19.98
N ARG A 96 -3.57 9.93 18.87
CA ARG A 96 -3.50 9.23 17.58
C ARG A 96 -2.64 7.97 17.67
N ASN A 97 -1.45 8.05 18.25
CA ASN A 97 -0.57 6.89 18.41
C ASN A 97 -1.24 5.78 19.23
N ALA A 98 -1.98 6.13 20.28
CA ALA A 98 -2.77 5.16 21.04
C ALA A 98 -3.85 4.49 20.19
N LEU A 99 -4.61 5.28 19.42
CA LEU A 99 -5.65 4.79 18.52
C LEU A 99 -5.08 3.87 17.42
N ARG A 100 -3.91 4.24 16.88
CA ARG A 100 -3.15 3.46 15.89
C ARG A 100 -2.74 2.10 16.45
N ILE A 101 -2.18 2.07 17.66
CA ILE A 101 -1.79 0.81 18.33
C ILE A 101 -3.02 -0.07 18.55
N LEU A 102 -4.13 0.48 19.04
CA LEU A 102 -5.39 -0.27 19.21
C LEU A 102 -5.82 -0.94 17.90
N GLY A 103 -5.77 -0.21 16.79
CA GLY A 103 -6.09 -0.78 15.48
C GLY A 103 -5.12 -1.87 15.03
N ARG A 104 -3.81 -1.66 15.19
CA ARG A 104 -2.79 -2.66 14.85
C ARG A 104 -2.86 -3.92 15.70
N LEU A 105 -3.36 -3.81 16.93
CA LEU A 105 -3.68 -4.96 17.78
C LEU A 105 -4.95 -5.66 17.27
N ALA A 106 -5.98 -4.92 16.87
CA ALA A 106 -7.23 -5.45 16.35
C ALA A 106 -7.09 -6.12 14.96
N GLU A 107 -6.06 -5.77 14.18
CA GLU A 107 -5.63 -6.47 12.96
C GLU A 107 -5.04 -7.86 13.22
N SER A 108 -4.65 -8.16 14.47
CA SER A 108 -4.07 -9.46 14.80
C SER A 108 -5.08 -10.58 14.58
N GLY A 109 -4.62 -11.73 14.08
CA GLY A 109 -5.48 -12.86 13.78
C GLY A 109 -6.33 -13.29 14.97
N ARG A 110 -7.55 -13.79 14.71
CA ARG A 110 -8.53 -14.19 15.76
C ARG A 110 -8.02 -15.24 16.75
N ALA A 111 -6.97 -15.98 16.40
CA ALA A 111 -6.31 -16.97 17.25
C ALA A 111 -5.17 -16.39 18.11
N THR A 112 -4.96 -15.08 18.09
CA THR A 112 -3.95 -14.39 18.90
C THR A 112 -4.58 -13.75 20.13
N ARG A 113 -3.81 -13.63 21.22
CA ARG A 113 -4.19 -12.88 22.42
C ARG A 113 -4.72 -11.48 22.08
N ALA A 114 -3.94 -10.72 21.32
CA ALA A 114 -4.30 -9.36 20.91
C ALA A 114 -5.62 -9.32 20.15
N GLY A 115 -5.80 -10.21 19.17
CA GLY A 115 -7.02 -10.32 18.39
C GLY A 115 -8.23 -10.67 19.27
N GLU A 116 -8.09 -11.60 20.22
CA GLU A 116 -9.17 -11.96 21.13
C GLU A 116 -9.57 -10.80 22.05
N LEU A 117 -8.60 -10.13 22.69
CA LEU A 117 -8.89 -9.00 23.56
C LEU A 117 -9.59 -7.88 22.78
N MET A 118 -9.07 -7.51 21.61
CA MET A 118 -9.63 -6.41 20.81
C MET A 118 -11.00 -6.73 20.20
N GLN A 119 -11.24 -7.98 19.77
CA GLN A 119 -12.48 -8.36 19.08
C GLN A 119 -13.57 -8.87 20.02
N GLN A 120 -13.23 -9.54 21.12
CA GLN A 120 -14.21 -10.13 22.03
C GLN A 120 -14.43 -9.34 23.32
N LYS A 121 -13.40 -8.67 23.84
CA LYS A 121 -13.50 -7.93 25.12
C LYS A 121 -13.71 -6.44 24.91
N GLN A 122 -12.97 -5.84 23.97
CA GLN A 122 -12.85 -4.38 23.85
C GLN A 122 -13.47 -3.80 22.57
N ALA A 123 -14.16 -4.62 21.77
CA ALA A 123 -14.75 -4.18 20.51
C ALA A 123 -15.78 -3.06 20.71
N VAL A 124 -16.67 -3.19 21.71
CA VAL A 124 -17.69 -2.18 22.00
C VAL A 124 -17.05 -0.88 22.46
N ALA A 125 -16.14 -0.94 23.44
CA ALA A 125 -15.46 0.24 23.97
C ALA A 125 -14.68 0.99 22.88
N THR A 126 -13.95 0.25 22.04
CA THR A 126 -13.17 0.82 20.93
C THR A 126 -14.07 1.48 19.87
N ARG A 127 -15.17 0.82 19.50
CA ARG A 127 -16.16 1.40 18.57
C ARG A 127 -16.82 2.66 19.13
N THR A 128 -17.25 2.62 20.39
CA THR A 128 -17.88 3.77 21.06
C THR A 128 -16.92 4.95 21.15
N LEU A 129 -15.66 4.70 21.50
CA LEU A 129 -14.62 5.73 21.48
C LEU A 129 -14.48 6.34 20.07
N ALA A 130 -14.28 5.51 19.05
CA ALA A 130 -14.09 6.00 17.68
C ALA A 130 -15.29 6.82 17.18
N ILE A 131 -16.53 6.40 17.46
CA ILE A 131 -17.74 7.17 17.12
C ILE A 131 -17.78 8.50 17.87
N ASN A 132 -17.51 8.51 19.18
CA ASN A 132 -17.46 9.74 19.97
C ASN A 132 -16.41 10.73 19.43
N LEU A 133 -15.26 10.23 18.95
CA LEU A 133 -14.25 11.06 18.29
C LEU A 133 -14.82 11.69 17.01
N LEU A 134 -15.45 10.90 16.13
CA LEU A 134 -16.09 11.42 14.89
C LEU A 134 -17.16 12.48 15.16
N GLU A 135 -17.85 12.41 16.29
CA GLU A 135 -18.92 13.35 16.65
C GLU A 135 -18.43 14.67 17.28
N ARG A 136 -17.24 14.68 17.88
CA ARG A 136 -16.83 15.76 18.81
C ARG A 136 -15.49 16.40 18.51
N GLU A 137 -14.60 15.72 17.80
CA GLU A 137 -13.26 16.19 17.52
C GLU A 137 -13.18 16.89 16.16
N THR A 138 -12.16 17.73 15.99
CA THR A 138 -11.87 18.41 14.71
C THR A 138 -10.47 18.11 14.16
N ASP A 139 -9.66 17.33 14.89
CA ASP A 139 -8.32 16.96 14.44
C ASP A 139 -8.39 15.96 13.29
N ASN A 140 -7.97 16.39 12.10
CA ASN A 140 -8.12 15.60 10.88
C ASN A 140 -7.43 14.23 10.94
N PHE A 141 -6.26 14.13 11.59
CA PHE A 141 -5.50 12.89 11.63
C PHE A 141 -6.07 11.90 12.64
N LEU A 142 -6.46 12.38 13.82
CA LEU A 142 -7.15 11.57 14.82
C LEU A 142 -8.45 11.00 14.24
N LEU A 143 -9.23 11.82 13.53
CA LEU A 143 -10.45 11.40 12.88
C LEU A 143 -10.20 10.39 11.75
N GLN A 144 -9.13 10.52 10.97
CA GLN A 144 -8.78 9.54 9.93
C GLN A 144 -8.50 8.15 10.52
N ASP A 145 -7.81 8.07 11.66
CA ASP A 145 -7.58 6.79 12.36
C ASP A 145 -8.87 6.25 12.98
N ALA A 146 -9.77 7.11 13.48
CA ALA A 146 -11.10 6.71 13.93
C ALA A 146 -11.97 6.12 12.80
N VAL A 147 -11.97 6.75 11.61
CA VAL A 147 -12.66 6.19 10.44
C VAL A 147 -12.03 4.85 10.02
N TRP A 148 -10.70 4.74 10.00
CA TRP A 148 -10.01 3.48 9.66
C TRP A 148 -10.39 2.34 10.61
N LEU A 149 -10.42 2.57 11.92
CA LEU A 149 -10.86 1.57 12.90
C LEU A 149 -12.27 1.06 12.60
N LEU A 150 -13.22 1.98 12.37
CA LEU A 150 -14.62 1.65 12.15
C LEU A 150 -14.86 0.96 10.81
N ASP A 151 -14.20 1.41 9.74
CA ASP A 151 -14.39 0.91 8.36
C ASP A 151 -13.60 -0.37 8.06
N SER A 152 -12.43 -0.56 8.69
CA SER A 152 -11.55 -1.70 8.40
C SER A 152 -11.67 -2.82 9.41
N LEU A 153 -11.82 -2.50 10.70
CA LEU A 153 -11.70 -3.50 11.78
C LEU A 153 -13.03 -3.83 12.45
N TYR A 154 -13.91 -2.84 12.54
CA TYR A 154 -15.22 -2.96 13.20
C TYR A 154 -16.40 -2.77 12.24
N TYR A 155 -16.19 -3.15 10.99
CA TYR A 155 -17.22 -3.10 9.96
C TYR A 155 -18.24 -4.25 10.10
N PRO A 156 -19.55 -4.02 9.92
CA PRO A 156 -20.19 -2.71 9.70
C PRO A 156 -20.49 -1.98 11.01
N SER A 157 -20.09 -0.71 11.10
CA SER A 157 -20.43 0.19 12.21
C SER A 157 -21.55 1.16 11.81
N TRP A 158 -22.78 0.66 11.76
CA TRP A 158 -23.96 1.42 11.30
C TRP A 158 -24.21 2.72 12.07
N ASP A 159 -23.94 2.72 13.37
CA ASP A 159 -24.12 3.88 14.25
C ASP A 159 -23.21 5.06 13.87
N ALA A 160 -22.10 4.79 13.17
CA ALA A 160 -21.20 5.83 12.68
C ALA A 160 -21.72 6.56 11.42
N ALA A 161 -22.76 6.05 10.77
CA ALA A 161 -23.23 6.56 9.48
C ALA A 161 -23.57 8.06 9.47
N PRO A 162 -24.24 8.64 10.49
CA PRO A 162 -24.52 10.08 10.52
C PRO A 162 -23.25 10.93 10.64
N ALA A 163 -22.32 10.54 11.52
CA ALA A 163 -21.06 11.27 11.71
C ALA A 163 -20.18 11.21 10.45
N LEU A 164 -20.10 10.04 9.79
CA LEU A 164 -19.39 9.88 8.52
C LEU A 164 -19.99 10.75 7.41
N ALA A 165 -21.32 10.81 7.31
CA ALA A 165 -22.00 11.66 6.33
C ALA A 165 -21.75 13.15 6.59
N HIS A 166 -21.80 13.58 7.85
CA HIS A 166 -21.51 14.96 8.25
C HIS A 166 -20.08 15.36 7.88
N ILE A 167 -19.08 14.55 8.24
CA ILE A 167 -17.67 14.81 7.92
C ILE A 167 -17.47 14.87 6.40
N ALA A 168 -18.03 13.92 5.65
CA ALA A 168 -17.88 13.86 4.19
C ALA A 168 -18.39 15.13 3.48
N LEU A 169 -19.53 15.65 3.91
CA LEU A 169 -20.22 16.76 3.24
C LEU A 169 -19.84 18.15 3.78
N SER A 170 -19.19 18.24 4.96
CA SER A 170 -18.75 19.52 5.52
C SER A 170 -17.45 20.02 4.89
N ASP A 171 -17.40 21.30 4.56
CA ASP A 171 -16.23 22.02 4.07
C ASP A 171 -15.21 22.38 5.16
N SER A 172 -15.54 22.15 6.44
CA SER A 172 -14.66 22.43 7.58
C SER A 172 -13.55 21.40 7.79
N TYR A 173 -13.65 20.23 7.16
CA TYR A 173 -12.66 19.15 7.26
C TYR A 173 -11.74 19.10 6.03
N ALA A 174 -10.52 18.57 6.22
CA ALA A 174 -9.57 18.42 5.14
C ALA A 174 -10.08 17.43 4.06
N PRO A 175 -9.82 17.67 2.76
CA PRO A 175 -10.30 16.82 1.66
C PRO A 175 -10.01 15.31 1.83
N ALA A 176 -8.83 14.95 2.36
CA ALA A 176 -8.48 13.56 2.62
C ALA A 176 -9.41 12.87 3.65
N LEU A 177 -9.72 13.57 4.75
CA LEU A 177 -10.65 13.05 5.76
C LEU A 177 -12.07 12.96 5.19
N ARG A 178 -12.50 13.98 4.44
CA ARG A 178 -13.83 13.99 3.79
C ARG A 178 -14.00 12.81 2.84
N TYR A 179 -13.00 12.54 2.00
CA TYR A 179 -13.00 11.38 1.11
C TYR A 179 -13.04 10.06 1.89
N ARG A 180 -12.21 9.91 2.92
CA ARG A 180 -12.18 8.69 3.75
C ARG A 180 -13.54 8.43 4.42
N ALA A 181 -14.15 9.48 4.99
CA ALA A 181 -15.47 9.41 5.59
C ALA A 181 -16.55 9.08 4.55
N ALA A 182 -16.48 9.68 3.36
CA ALA A 182 -17.40 9.40 2.25
C ALA A 182 -17.30 7.94 1.80
N ARG A 183 -16.08 7.40 1.64
CA ARG A 183 -15.83 5.99 1.29
C ARG A 183 -16.36 5.03 2.37
N ALA A 184 -16.10 5.32 3.65
CA ALA A 184 -16.64 4.52 4.74
C ALA A 184 -18.18 4.57 4.75
N ARG A 185 -18.78 5.74 4.52
CA ARG A 185 -20.24 5.88 4.42
C ARG A 185 -20.80 5.10 3.24
N THR A 186 -20.20 5.17 2.06
CA THR A 186 -20.69 4.43 0.88
C THR A 186 -20.50 2.91 1.00
N ARG A 187 -19.46 2.44 1.70
CA ARG A 187 -19.32 1.02 2.04
C ARG A 187 -20.47 0.54 2.94
N LEU A 188 -20.83 1.30 3.98
CA LEU A 188 -22.02 1.00 4.77
C LEU A 188 -23.27 0.94 3.89
N ILE A 189 -23.47 1.90 2.98
CA ILE A 189 -24.60 1.88 2.04
C ILE A 189 -24.61 0.59 1.19
N ALA A 190 -23.45 0.15 0.69
CA ALA A 190 -23.33 -1.07 -0.11
C ALA A 190 -23.71 -2.33 0.68
N ALA A 191 -23.47 -2.36 1.99
CA ALA A 191 -23.89 -3.46 2.87
C ALA A 191 -25.37 -3.44 3.28
N GLU A 192 -26.15 -2.43 2.88
CA GLU A 192 -27.57 -2.39 3.23
C GLU A 192 -28.33 -3.54 2.53
N PRO A 193 -29.21 -4.24 3.26
CA PRO A 193 -30.08 -5.24 2.66
C PRO A 193 -31.26 -4.54 1.94
N GLY A 194 -31.56 -4.98 0.72
CA GLY A 194 -32.70 -4.48 -0.06
C GLY A 194 -32.52 -3.05 -0.57
N TYR A 195 -33.63 -2.32 -0.73
CA TYR A 195 -33.63 -0.96 -1.27
C TYR A 195 -32.83 0.02 -0.40
N LEU A 196 -32.21 0.99 -1.06
CA LEU A 196 -31.53 2.09 -0.37
C LEU A 196 -32.47 2.80 0.61
N ARG A 197 -32.01 2.99 1.85
CA ARG A 197 -32.69 3.83 2.82
C ARG A 197 -32.72 5.29 2.35
N ALA A 198 -33.71 6.06 2.82
CA ALA A 198 -33.91 7.44 2.38
C ALA A 198 -32.69 8.34 2.67
N ASP A 199 -32.06 8.18 3.83
CA ASP A 199 -30.84 8.89 4.23
C ASP A 199 -29.63 8.48 3.38
N SER A 200 -29.50 7.20 3.05
CA SER A 200 -28.45 6.67 2.18
C SER A 200 -28.60 7.18 0.74
N ARG A 201 -29.83 7.20 0.22
CA ARG A 201 -30.15 7.80 -1.08
C ARG A 201 -29.82 9.29 -1.09
N GLN A 202 -30.25 10.04 -0.07
CA GLN A 202 -29.99 11.47 0.03
C GLN A 202 -28.48 11.75 0.10
N PHE A 203 -27.73 10.98 0.89
CA PHE A 203 -26.28 11.13 0.97
C PHE A 203 -25.60 10.94 -0.40
N LEU A 204 -25.97 9.91 -1.17
CA LEU A 204 -25.41 9.71 -2.51
C LEU A 204 -25.74 10.89 -3.44
N ILE A 205 -26.96 11.42 -3.34
CA ILE A 205 -27.39 12.58 -4.12
C ILE A 205 -26.55 13.82 -3.76
N ASP A 206 -26.41 14.12 -2.48
CA ASP A 206 -25.66 15.29 -2.01
C ASP A 206 -24.17 15.16 -2.35
N ALA A 207 -23.61 13.96 -2.20
CA ALA A 207 -22.22 13.68 -2.50
C ALA A 207 -21.90 13.80 -4.00
N LEU A 208 -22.81 13.42 -4.91
CA LEU A 208 -22.65 13.64 -6.36
C LEU A 208 -22.65 15.13 -6.74
N HIS A 209 -23.44 15.95 -6.03
CA HIS A 209 -23.51 17.40 -6.24
C HIS A 209 -22.45 18.20 -5.48
N SER A 210 -21.71 17.55 -4.57
CA SER A 210 -20.67 18.19 -3.77
C SER A 210 -19.63 18.87 -4.67
N THR A 211 -19.11 20.01 -4.25
CA THR A 211 -17.95 20.66 -4.89
C THR A 211 -16.64 19.93 -4.62
N ASP A 212 -16.61 19.05 -3.61
CA ASP A 212 -15.46 18.23 -3.26
C ASP A 212 -15.31 17.01 -4.18
N PRO A 213 -14.16 16.86 -4.87
CA PRO A 213 -13.92 15.70 -5.73
C PRO A 213 -13.94 14.38 -4.96
N GLY A 214 -13.51 14.36 -3.69
CA GLY A 214 -13.51 13.16 -2.86
C GLY A 214 -14.92 12.60 -2.63
N ALA A 215 -15.85 13.43 -2.19
CA ALA A 215 -17.25 13.06 -2.01
C ALA A 215 -17.88 12.54 -3.32
N ARG A 216 -17.64 13.25 -4.44
CA ARG A 216 -18.13 12.83 -5.76
C ARG A 216 -17.57 11.48 -6.18
N THR A 217 -16.25 11.27 -6.03
CA THR A 217 -15.59 9.99 -6.31
C THR A 217 -16.23 8.86 -5.51
N ALA A 218 -16.36 9.03 -4.20
CA ALA A 218 -16.91 7.99 -3.33
C ALA A 218 -18.35 7.61 -3.72
N ALA A 219 -19.20 8.60 -4.03
CA ALA A 219 -20.58 8.37 -4.45
C ALA A 219 -20.67 7.68 -5.83
N ALA A 220 -19.89 8.15 -6.81
CA ALA A 220 -19.86 7.55 -8.13
C ALA A 220 -19.35 6.10 -8.08
N GLU A 221 -18.30 5.81 -7.32
CA GLU A 221 -17.82 4.44 -7.12
C GLU A 221 -18.88 3.57 -6.43
N ALA A 222 -19.63 4.11 -5.46
CA ALA A 222 -20.73 3.37 -4.85
C ALA A 222 -21.75 2.92 -5.91
N LEU A 223 -22.14 3.81 -6.82
CA LEU A 223 -23.05 3.49 -7.92
C LEU A 223 -22.49 2.44 -8.87
N SER A 224 -21.17 2.36 -9.04
CA SER A 224 -20.53 1.30 -9.83
C SER A 224 -20.68 -0.10 -9.21
N PHE A 225 -20.82 -0.21 -7.88
CA PHE A 225 -20.83 -1.50 -7.16
C PHE A 225 -22.18 -1.89 -6.56
N LEU A 226 -23.11 -0.94 -6.39
CA LEU A 226 -24.44 -1.24 -5.87
C LEU A 226 -25.21 -2.19 -6.80
N ARG A 227 -26.02 -3.06 -6.19
CA ARG A 227 -26.88 -4.01 -6.91
C ARG A 227 -28.08 -3.25 -7.50
N ASP A 228 -28.57 -3.69 -8.65
CA ASP A 228 -29.72 -3.04 -9.33
C ASP A 228 -30.98 -3.00 -8.43
N GLU A 229 -31.17 -4.05 -7.61
CA GLU A 229 -32.24 -4.08 -6.60
C GLU A 229 -32.13 -2.94 -5.56
N GLN A 230 -30.91 -2.55 -5.18
CA GLN A 230 -30.70 -1.47 -4.20
C GLN A 230 -31.02 -0.12 -4.84
N LEU A 231 -30.57 0.06 -6.08
CA LEU A 231 -30.73 1.30 -6.85
C LEU A 231 -32.18 1.56 -7.26
N GLY A 232 -32.97 0.52 -7.49
CA GLY A 232 -34.35 0.64 -7.94
C GLY A 232 -34.42 1.23 -9.34
N ALA A 233 -35.03 2.41 -9.49
CA ALA A 233 -35.18 3.07 -10.80
C ALA A 233 -33.84 3.64 -11.31
N LEU A 234 -33.17 2.90 -12.20
CA LEU A 234 -31.86 3.26 -12.75
C LEU A 234 -31.85 4.59 -13.51
N ALA A 235 -32.96 4.98 -14.15
CA ALA A 235 -33.06 6.21 -14.94
C ALA A 235 -32.72 7.47 -14.14
N LEU A 236 -33.06 7.48 -12.84
CA LEU A 236 -32.67 8.60 -11.97
C LEU A 236 -31.15 8.68 -11.83
N TRP A 237 -30.50 7.56 -11.49
CA TRP A 237 -29.06 7.52 -11.27
C TRP A 237 -28.29 7.81 -12.55
N GLN A 238 -28.78 7.33 -13.70
CA GLN A 238 -28.24 7.67 -15.01
C GLN A 238 -28.26 9.19 -15.24
N GLN A 239 -29.41 9.83 -15.05
CA GLN A 239 -29.53 11.29 -15.21
C GLN A 239 -28.57 12.04 -14.28
N MET A 240 -28.52 11.65 -13.00
CA MET A 240 -27.67 12.32 -12.02
C MET A 240 -26.17 12.19 -12.31
N VAL A 241 -25.73 11.02 -12.79
CA VAL A 241 -24.34 10.81 -13.18
C VAL A 241 -24.01 11.61 -14.44
N GLU A 242 -24.89 11.64 -15.43
CA GLU A 242 -24.70 12.44 -16.65
C GLU A 242 -24.66 13.95 -16.36
N ASP A 243 -25.52 14.45 -15.46
CA ASP A 243 -25.50 15.84 -15.00
C ASP A 243 -24.17 16.17 -14.29
N ALA A 244 -23.67 15.26 -13.44
CA ALA A 244 -22.39 15.42 -12.76
C ALA A 244 -21.19 15.38 -13.74
N ILE A 245 -21.26 14.56 -14.80
CA ILE A 245 -20.26 14.54 -15.88
C ILE A 245 -20.30 15.86 -16.65
N ALA A 246 -21.49 16.37 -17.00
CA ALA A 246 -21.67 17.61 -17.74
C ALA A 246 -21.20 18.84 -16.94
N ALA A 247 -21.34 18.82 -15.61
CA ALA A 247 -20.87 19.86 -14.72
C ALA A 247 -19.36 19.81 -14.44
N ALA A 248 -18.66 18.74 -14.83
CA ALA A 248 -17.25 18.57 -14.53
C ALA A 248 -16.37 19.58 -15.30
N PRO A 249 -15.32 20.13 -14.67
CA PRO A 249 -14.43 21.06 -15.34
C PRO A 249 -13.68 20.39 -16.52
N PRO A 250 -13.21 21.18 -17.51
CA PRO A 250 -12.39 20.68 -18.60
C PRO A 250 -11.17 19.88 -18.12
N LEU A 251 -10.69 18.95 -18.95
CA LEU A 251 -9.44 18.24 -18.64
C LEU A 251 -8.29 19.24 -18.64
N THR A 252 -7.47 19.16 -17.61
CA THR A 252 -6.25 19.95 -17.46
C THR A 252 -5.14 19.04 -16.99
N VAL A 253 -3.90 19.36 -17.37
CA VAL A 253 -2.72 18.67 -16.88
C VAL A 253 -2.29 19.38 -15.60
N ALA A 254 -2.27 18.66 -14.48
CA ALA A 254 -1.85 19.23 -13.21
C ALA A 254 -0.37 19.65 -13.26
N ALA A 255 -0.07 20.84 -12.75
CA ALA A 255 1.29 21.35 -12.62
C ALA A 255 1.79 21.19 -11.19
N ASP A 256 3.10 21.03 -11.02
CA ASP A 256 3.72 21.04 -9.69
C ASP A 256 3.70 22.48 -9.14
N ASP A 257 2.84 22.75 -8.17
CA ASP A 257 2.71 24.04 -7.50
C ASP A 257 3.61 24.12 -6.26
N GLY A 258 4.91 23.84 -6.42
CA GLY A 258 5.89 23.92 -5.34
C GLY A 258 5.57 22.98 -4.19
N ASP A 259 6.08 21.75 -4.29
CA ASP A 259 5.84 20.65 -3.36
C ASP A 259 5.66 21.06 -1.88
N PRO A 260 4.44 20.99 -1.31
CA PRO A 260 4.20 21.32 0.10
C PRO A 260 4.96 20.40 1.08
N ARG A 261 5.53 19.28 0.61
CA ARG A 261 6.41 18.42 1.43
C ARG A 261 7.75 19.09 1.77
N GLY A 262 8.18 20.10 1.00
CA GLY A 262 9.37 20.92 1.31
C GLY A 262 9.26 21.68 2.65
N ALA A 263 8.05 21.81 3.21
CA ALA A 263 7.79 22.53 4.44
C ALA A 263 7.85 21.68 5.73
N ARG A 264 8.26 20.40 5.68
CA ARG A 264 8.25 19.48 6.86
C ARG A 264 6.89 19.37 7.56
N LEU A 265 5.80 19.71 6.86
CA LEU A 265 4.46 19.31 7.26
C LEU A 265 4.34 17.83 6.86
N PHE A 266 4.09 16.99 7.85
CA PHE A 266 3.96 15.54 7.76
C PHE A 266 3.48 15.02 6.40
N THR A 267 4.12 13.92 5.97
CA THR A 267 4.00 13.12 4.72
C THR A 267 2.61 12.52 4.42
N PHE A 268 1.54 13.18 4.85
CA PHE A 268 0.17 12.75 4.63
C PHE A 268 -0.67 13.96 4.20
N VAL A 269 -0.26 14.67 3.14
CA VAL A 269 -1.28 15.10 2.16
C VAL A 269 -1.82 13.81 1.58
N GLU A 270 -2.68 13.17 2.39
CA GLU A 270 -3.21 11.86 2.11
C GLU A 270 -3.87 11.92 0.76
N SER A 271 -3.83 10.78 0.13
CA SER A 271 -4.12 10.61 -1.25
C SER A 271 -5.59 10.97 -1.57
N SER A 272 -5.90 12.26 -1.73
CA SER A 272 -7.26 12.74 -1.95
C SER A 272 -7.59 12.70 -3.44
N PRO A 273 -8.79 12.24 -3.82
CA PRO A 273 -9.25 12.31 -5.20
C PRO A 273 -9.18 13.73 -5.74
N THR A 274 -8.82 13.85 -7.01
CA THR A 274 -8.81 15.14 -7.71
C THR A 274 -9.99 15.21 -8.68
N ALA A 275 -10.12 16.33 -9.41
CA ALA A 275 -11.17 16.47 -10.40
C ALA A 275 -11.11 15.33 -11.46
N LEU A 276 -9.92 14.90 -11.85
CA LEU A 276 -9.73 13.77 -12.76
C LEU A 276 -10.21 12.44 -12.14
N THR A 277 -9.88 12.20 -10.86
CA THR A 277 -10.35 11.00 -10.13
C THR A 277 -11.88 10.96 -10.06
N ALA A 278 -12.53 12.09 -9.80
CA ALA A 278 -13.99 12.19 -9.79
C ALA A 278 -14.59 11.90 -11.17
N ARG A 279 -14.01 12.45 -12.25
CA ARG A 279 -14.45 12.19 -13.62
C ARG A 279 -14.28 10.72 -14.00
N ALA A 280 -13.18 10.09 -13.62
CA ALA A 280 -12.94 8.67 -13.86
C ALA A 280 -13.96 7.79 -13.13
N ALA A 281 -14.27 8.09 -11.87
CA ALA A 281 -15.29 7.39 -11.11
C ALA A 281 -16.69 7.58 -11.72
N LEU A 282 -17.04 8.80 -12.14
CA LEU A 282 -18.30 9.09 -12.83
C LEU A 282 -18.43 8.35 -14.16
N ALA A 283 -17.35 8.29 -14.95
CA ALA A 283 -17.33 7.54 -16.20
C ALA A 283 -17.58 6.04 -15.96
N ARG A 284 -16.94 5.44 -14.95
CA ARG A 284 -17.20 4.04 -14.54
C ARG A 284 -18.64 3.82 -14.06
N ALA A 285 -19.20 4.78 -13.32
CA ALA A 285 -20.60 4.73 -12.89
C ALA A 285 -21.56 4.79 -14.08
N ALA A 286 -21.30 5.68 -15.04
CA ALA A 286 -22.10 5.80 -16.26
C ALA A 286 -22.05 4.51 -17.10
N ASP A 287 -20.85 3.96 -17.33
CA ASP A 287 -20.68 2.69 -18.05
C ASP A 287 -21.40 1.54 -17.32
N ARG A 288 -21.32 1.48 -15.98
CA ARG A 288 -22.07 0.48 -15.19
C ARG A 288 -23.58 0.62 -15.36
N LEU A 289 -24.10 1.84 -15.23
CA LEU A 289 -25.53 2.13 -15.28
C LEU A 289 -26.11 1.97 -16.69
N ALA A 290 -25.28 2.08 -17.73
CA ALA A 290 -25.63 1.78 -19.11
C ALA A 290 -25.57 0.26 -19.46
N GLY A 291 -25.04 -0.58 -18.55
CA GLY A 291 -24.81 -2.00 -18.83
C GLY A 291 -23.56 -2.28 -19.66
N GLU A 292 -22.65 -1.31 -19.78
CA GLU A 292 -21.45 -1.33 -20.63
C GLU A 292 -20.16 -1.58 -19.83
N TRP A 293 -20.27 -2.07 -18.58
CA TRP A 293 -19.16 -2.25 -17.64
C TRP A 293 -17.93 -2.97 -18.24
N ALA A 294 -18.14 -4.02 -19.04
CA ALA A 294 -17.06 -4.80 -19.62
C ALA A 294 -16.28 -4.04 -20.71
N ALA A 295 -16.95 -3.20 -21.49
CA ALA A 295 -16.33 -2.39 -22.53
C ALA A 295 -15.79 -1.07 -21.97
N ALA A 296 -16.41 -0.55 -20.90
CA ALA A 296 -16.06 0.70 -20.21
C ALA A 296 -15.74 1.88 -21.17
N PRO A 297 -16.59 2.16 -22.18
CA PRO A 297 -16.24 3.06 -23.27
C PRO A 297 -16.00 4.50 -22.80
N ARG A 298 -16.76 5.01 -21.82
CA ARG A 298 -16.55 6.38 -21.30
C ARG A 298 -15.27 6.45 -20.48
N PHE A 299 -15.01 5.45 -19.66
CA PHE A 299 -13.79 5.40 -18.85
C PHE A 299 -12.53 5.32 -19.73
N GLN A 300 -12.54 4.46 -20.75
CA GLN A 300 -11.43 4.34 -21.71
C GLN A 300 -11.25 5.62 -22.54
N ALA A 301 -12.34 6.22 -23.02
CA ALA A 301 -12.27 7.48 -23.76
C ALA A 301 -11.68 8.62 -22.92
N LEU A 302 -12.04 8.69 -21.63
CA LEU A 302 -11.47 9.66 -20.69
C LEU A 302 -9.97 9.44 -20.48
N GLN A 303 -9.54 8.18 -20.31
CA GLN A 303 -8.14 7.81 -20.15
C GLN A 303 -7.34 8.22 -21.39
N THR A 304 -7.79 7.83 -22.59
CA THR A 304 -7.15 8.19 -23.86
C THR A 304 -7.04 9.70 -24.03
N ALA A 305 -8.13 10.44 -23.79
CA ALA A 305 -8.13 11.90 -23.91
C ALA A 305 -7.14 12.57 -22.94
N TYR A 306 -7.01 12.05 -21.71
CA TYR A 306 -6.02 12.57 -20.77
C TYR A 306 -4.59 12.20 -21.18
N GLU A 307 -4.35 10.99 -21.68
CA GLU A 307 -3.02 10.60 -22.18
C GLU A 307 -2.60 11.41 -23.41
N GLU A 308 -3.51 11.70 -24.35
CA GLU A 308 -3.23 12.59 -25.48
C GLU A 308 -2.87 14.01 -25.02
N LEU A 309 -3.54 14.49 -23.97
CA LEU A 309 -3.28 15.81 -23.40
C LEU A 309 -1.96 15.87 -22.63
N ALA A 310 -1.69 14.89 -21.77
CA ALA A 310 -0.54 14.87 -20.84
C ALA A 310 0.73 14.27 -21.47
N LEU A 311 0.59 13.36 -22.43
CA LEU A 311 1.67 12.58 -23.06
C LEU A 311 1.59 12.64 -24.61
N PRO A 312 1.68 13.84 -25.21
CA PRO A 312 1.48 14.03 -26.65
C PRO A 312 2.65 13.53 -27.51
N VAL A 313 3.84 13.30 -26.95
CA VAL A 313 5.01 12.81 -27.70
C VAL A 313 5.07 11.29 -27.57
N GLU A 314 5.13 10.59 -28.71
CA GLU A 314 5.31 9.14 -28.76
C GLU A 314 6.57 8.76 -29.54
N ILE A 315 7.35 7.83 -29.00
CA ILE A 315 8.52 7.24 -29.64
C ILE A 315 8.43 5.72 -29.46
N THR A 316 8.36 4.99 -30.58
CA THR A 316 8.18 3.54 -30.58
C THR A 316 9.37 2.84 -31.23
N THR A 317 9.79 1.74 -30.60
CA THR A 317 10.76 0.76 -31.10
C THR A 317 10.10 -0.62 -31.15
N THR A 318 10.84 -1.65 -31.54
CA THR A 318 10.32 -3.04 -31.54
C THR A 318 9.95 -3.54 -30.14
N THR A 319 10.62 -3.06 -29.09
CA THR A 319 10.45 -3.60 -27.72
C THR A 319 9.92 -2.59 -26.71
N ILE A 320 9.92 -1.29 -27.04
CA ILE A 320 9.51 -0.21 -26.13
C ILE A 320 8.66 0.82 -26.88
N THR A 321 7.53 1.21 -26.29
CA THR A 321 6.72 2.38 -26.68
C THR A 321 6.77 3.40 -25.55
N LEU A 322 7.42 4.53 -25.80
CA LEU A 322 7.52 5.64 -24.84
C LEU A 322 6.53 6.75 -25.22
N ARG A 323 5.68 7.14 -24.27
CA ARG A 323 4.85 8.34 -24.36
C ARG A 323 5.25 9.33 -23.27
N THR A 324 5.44 10.59 -23.64
CA THR A 324 5.88 11.63 -22.71
C THR A 324 5.29 13.00 -23.03
N GLY A 325 5.27 13.89 -22.04
CA GLY A 325 4.95 15.29 -22.20
C GLY A 325 5.81 16.18 -21.30
N PRO A 326 5.70 17.53 -21.40
CA PRO A 326 4.80 18.26 -22.32
C PRO A 326 5.23 18.19 -23.80
N ALA A 327 4.43 18.75 -24.72
CA ALA A 327 4.66 18.66 -26.17
C ALA A 327 6.02 19.21 -26.67
N ASN A 328 6.67 20.09 -25.90
CA ASN A 328 7.95 20.71 -26.25
C ASN A 328 9.18 19.98 -25.68
N VAL A 329 9.02 18.79 -25.09
CA VAL A 329 10.15 18.00 -24.57
C VAL A 329 11.02 17.47 -25.70
N THR A 330 12.33 17.43 -25.47
CA THR A 330 13.33 17.04 -26.48
C THR A 330 14.20 15.86 -26.07
N ASP A 331 14.07 15.38 -24.83
CA ASP A 331 14.90 14.31 -24.24
C ASP A 331 14.28 12.90 -24.39
N GLY A 332 13.18 12.75 -25.13
CA GLY A 332 12.51 11.45 -25.29
C GLY A 332 13.43 10.33 -25.82
N GLN A 333 14.39 10.66 -26.70
CA GLN A 333 15.39 9.71 -27.18
C GLN A 333 16.40 9.30 -26.09
N GLU A 334 16.77 10.22 -25.20
CA GLU A 334 17.63 9.93 -24.06
C GLU A 334 16.93 8.99 -23.07
N LEU A 335 15.66 9.29 -22.72
CA LEU A 335 14.86 8.44 -21.85
C LEU A 335 14.67 7.03 -22.43
N LEU A 336 14.40 6.93 -23.73
CA LEU A 336 14.32 5.65 -24.42
C LEU A 336 15.64 4.87 -24.36
N ALA A 337 16.78 5.55 -24.54
CA ALA A 337 18.09 4.92 -24.45
C ALA A 337 18.39 4.41 -23.02
N ILE A 338 17.98 5.15 -21.98
CA ILE A 338 18.09 4.73 -20.58
C ILE A 338 17.32 3.43 -20.35
N VAL A 339 16.03 3.38 -20.72
CA VAL A 339 15.19 2.18 -20.57
C VAL A 339 15.77 1.01 -21.35
N ALA A 340 16.13 1.21 -22.62
CA ALA A 340 16.70 0.16 -23.45
C ALA A 340 18.02 -0.39 -22.89
N SER A 341 18.86 0.49 -22.31
CA SER A 341 20.11 0.08 -21.66
C SER A 341 19.85 -0.70 -20.38
N ALA A 342 18.95 -0.22 -19.52
CA ALA A 342 18.57 -0.88 -18.28
C ALA A 342 18.00 -2.28 -18.54
N TYR A 343 17.13 -2.42 -19.53
CA TYR A 343 16.54 -3.70 -19.92
C TYR A 343 17.61 -4.71 -20.34
N ARG A 344 18.57 -4.31 -21.18
CA ARG A 344 19.69 -5.18 -21.57
C ARG A 344 20.56 -5.56 -20.39
N GLN A 345 20.86 -4.61 -19.52
CA GLN A 345 21.74 -4.82 -18.38
C GLN A 345 21.13 -5.74 -17.32
N ALA A 346 19.87 -5.52 -16.94
CA ALA A 346 19.17 -6.40 -16.00
C ALA A 346 19.17 -7.85 -16.50
N ARG A 347 18.92 -8.06 -17.80
CA ARG A 347 19.03 -9.39 -18.43
C ARG A 347 20.44 -9.98 -18.35
N GLN A 348 21.49 -9.17 -18.55
CA GLN A 348 22.87 -9.62 -18.43
C GLN A 348 23.20 -10.09 -17.00
N PHE A 349 22.71 -9.40 -15.97
CA PHE A 349 22.91 -9.79 -14.57
C PHE A 349 22.25 -11.13 -14.21
N LEU A 350 21.21 -11.54 -14.94
CA LEU A 350 20.55 -12.83 -14.75
C LEU A 350 21.26 -14.00 -15.45
N GLY A 351 22.31 -13.76 -16.24
CA GLY A 351 23.01 -14.79 -17.00
C GLY A 351 22.08 -15.54 -17.96
N ALA A 352 22.18 -16.88 -17.98
CA ALA A 352 21.40 -17.73 -18.90
C ALA A 352 19.87 -17.55 -18.73
N SER A 353 19.38 -17.32 -17.50
CA SER A 353 17.96 -17.06 -17.25
C SER A 353 17.47 -15.78 -17.92
N GLY A 354 18.36 -14.82 -18.18
CA GLY A 354 18.06 -13.58 -18.89
C GLY A 354 18.09 -13.70 -20.42
N GLU A 355 18.52 -14.82 -21.00
CA GLU A 355 18.64 -14.98 -22.46
C GLU A 355 17.28 -15.16 -23.14
N THR A 356 16.35 -15.85 -22.47
CA THR A 356 15.01 -16.17 -23.01
C THR A 356 13.93 -15.87 -21.97
N ALA A 357 12.83 -15.27 -22.42
CA ALA A 357 11.68 -15.05 -21.54
C ALA A 357 11.10 -16.39 -21.06
N ILE A 358 10.33 -16.37 -19.99
CA ILE A 358 9.62 -17.56 -19.50
C ILE A 358 8.67 -18.03 -20.62
N PRO A 359 8.73 -19.32 -21.03
CA PRO A 359 7.93 -19.80 -22.15
C PRO A 359 6.42 -19.59 -21.93
N GLY A 360 5.74 -18.94 -22.88
CA GLY A 360 4.32 -18.61 -22.79
C GLY A 360 4.01 -17.34 -21.98
N GLU A 361 5.04 -16.69 -21.44
CA GLU A 361 4.96 -15.41 -20.72
C GLU A 361 5.87 -14.36 -21.40
N GLU A 362 6.07 -14.48 -22.72
CA GLU A 362 6.89 -13.55 -23.48
C GLU A 362 6.31 -12.13 -23.37
N PRO A 363 7.13 -11.13 -22.99
CA PRO A 363 6.62 -9.78 -22.77
C PRO A 363 6.17 -9.16 -24.09
N ALA A 364 5.01 -8.51 -24.05
CA ALA A 364 4.64 -7.55 -25.09
C ALA A 364 5.61 -6.36 -25.08
N THR A 365 5.42 -5.42 -26.02
CA THR A 365 6.15 -4.15 -26.04
C THR A 365 6.01 -3.44 -24.68
N LEU A 366 7.13 -3.11 -24.03
CA LEU A 366 7.14 -2.36 -22.77
C LEU A 366 6.61 -0.95 -23.02
N ARG A 367 5.50 -0.59 -22.36
CA ARG A 367 4.93 0.75 -22.43
C ARG A 367 5.56 1.61 -21.34
N VAL A 368 6.00 2.81 -21.68
CA VAL A 368 6.66 3.74 -20.76
C VAL A 368 5.93 5.08 -20.82
N LEU A 369 5.27 5.47 -19.74
CA LEU A 369 4.51 6.71 -19.64
C LEU A 369 5.23 7.69 -18.70
N ILE A 370 5.75 8.80 -19.26
CA ILE A 370 6.51 9.81 -18.52
C ILE A 370 5.74 11.12 -18.47
N PHE A 371 5.05 11.34 -17.35
CA PHE A 371 4.22 12.52 -17.12
C PHE A 371 5.05 13.80 -16.97
N PRO A 372 4.48 14.95 -17.34
CA PRO A 372 5.17 16.23 -17.34
C PRO A 372 5.56 16.76 -15.95
N SER A 373 4.93 16.24 -14.89
CA SER A 373 5.07 16.70 -13.51
C SER A 373 4.66 15.59 -12.54
N GLN A 374 5.02 15.72 -11.26
CA GLN A 374 4.58 14.78 -10.22
C GLN A 374 3.07 14.86 -10.00
N ALA A 375 2.50 16.07 -10.06
CA ALA A 375 1.07 16.29 -9.94
C ALA A 375 0.29 15.57 -11.04
N ALA A 376 0.73 15.66 -12.30
CA ALA A 376 0.08 14.98 -13.43
C ALA A 376 0.16 13.45 -13.32
N TYR A 377 1.30 12.92 -12.85
CA TYR A 377 1.45 11.50 -12.55
C TYR A 377 0.50 11.06 -11.46
N ARG A 378 0.48 11.76 -10.32
CA ARG A 378 -0.42 11.44 -9.20
C ARG A 378 -1.88 11.44 -9.63
N ASP A 379 -2.29 12.45 -10.40
CA ASP A 379 -3.65 12.54 -10.93
C ASP A 379 -4.01 11.34 -11.80
N TYR A 380 -3.13 10.98 -12.73
CA TYR A 380 -3.33 9.81 -13.59
C TYR A 380 -3.41 8.51 -12.79
N MET A 381 -2.42 8.28 -11.93
CA MET A 381 -2.33 7.04 -11.14
C MET A 381 -3.57 6.86 -10.26
N ARG A 382 -4.07 7.93 -9.63
CA ARG A 382 -5.33 7.92 -8.85
C ARG A 382 -6.55 7.56 -9.68
N ALA A 383 -6.64 8.09 -10.89
CA ALA A 383 -7.83 8.00 -11.71
C ALA A 383 -7.94 6.65 -12.43
N PHE A 384 -6.81 6.14 -12.92
CA PHE A 384 -6.78 5.05 -13.91
C PHE A 384 -6.06 3.79 -13.44
N THR A 385 -5.41 3.79 -12.28
CA THR A 385 -4.66 2.63 -11.78
C THR A 385 -5.06 2.27 -10.35
N PRO A 386 -4.83 1.03 -9.90
CA PRO A 386 -5.07 0.62 -8.52
C PRO A 386 -3.89 0.93 -7.58
N PHE A 387 -2.81 1.51 -8.10
CA PHE A 387 -1.56 1.64 -7.36
C PHE A 387 -1.51 2.87 -6.45
N THR A 388 -0.57 2.84 -5.50
CA THR A 388 -0.20 4.03 -4.74
C THR A 388 0.40 5.09 -5.67
N VAL A 389 0.32 6.34 -5.25
CA VAL A 389 0.75 7.49 -6.06
C VAL A 389 1.88 8.29 -5.43
N ASP A 390 2.31 7.88 -4.23
CA ASP A 390 3.38 8.52 -3.46
C ASP A 390 4.71 7.79 -3.64
N VAL A 391 5.00 7.46 -4.89
CA VAL A 391 6.25 6.82 -5.32
C VAL A 391 6.78 7.51 -6.58
N ASP A 392 8.07 7.31 -6.85
CA ASP A 392 8.76 7.95 -7.98
C ASP A 392 8.45 7.28 -9.34
N GLY A 393 8.06 6.00 -9.31
CA GLY A 393 7.62 5.23 -10.47
C GLY A 393 7.03 3.90 -10.04
N ILE A 394 6.33 3.23 -10.97
CA ILE A 394 5.76 1.89 -10.79
C ILE A 394 5.78 1.16 -12.13
N TYR A 395 6.21 -0.09 -12.13
CA TYR A 395 5.95 -1.06 -13.19
C TYR A 395 4.71 -1.92 -12.88
N ASP A 396 3.75 -1.89 -13.80
CA ASP A 396 2.58 -2.76 -13.79
C ASP A 396 2.80 -3.97 -14.72
N ALA A 397 3.07 -5.12 -14.12
CA ALA A 397 3.25 -6.38 -14.85
C ALA A 397 1.97 -6.84 -15.60
N GLN A 398 0.78 -6.46 -15.13
CA GLN A 398 -0.48 -6.87 -15.77
C GLN A 398 -0.67 -6.20 -17.13
N THR A 399 -0.25 -4.94 -17.25
CA THR A 399 -0.40 -4.14 -18.48
C THR A 399 0.92 -3.95 -19.24
N GLY A 400 2.04 -4.39 -18.67
CA GLY A 400 3.37 -4.17 -19.22
C GLY A 400 3.73 -2.69 -19.29
N THR A 401 3.29 -1.89 -18.30
CA THR A 401 3.41 -0.43 -18.33
C THR A 401 4.24 0.09 -17.16
N LEU A 402 5.27 0.88 -17.48
CA LEU A 402 6.05 1.68 -16.54
C LEU A 402 5.49 3.10 -16.49
N TYR A 403 5.12 3.56 -15.30
CA TYR A 403 4.66 4.92 -15.05
C TYR A 403 5.71 5.70 -14.27
N SER A 404 6.06 6.90 -14.72
CA SER A 404 6.93 7.81 -13.97
C SER A 404 6.70 9.28 -14.40
N PHE A 405 7.47 10.22 -13.85
CA PHE A 405 7.30 11.64 -14.12
C PHE A 405 8.61 12.42 -14.14
N ARG A 406 8.60 13.51 -14.92
CA ARG A 406 9.68 14.50 -14.94
C ARG A 406 9.77 15.24 -13.62
N ARG A 407 10.99 15.44 -13.17
CA ARG A 407 11.27 16.06 -11.88
C ARG A 407 12.53 16.90 -11.92
N GLY A 408 12.56 17.94 -11.11
CA GLY A 408 13.74 18.77 -10.89
C GLY A 408 14.78 18.08 -10.02
N ILE A 409 16.00 18.63 -10.01
CA ILE A 409 17.06 18.18 -9.11
C ILE A 409 16.61 18.36 -7.66
N GLY A 410 16.70 17.29 -6.86
CA GLY A 410 16.34 17.29 -5.44
C GLY A 410 14.84 17.30 -5.14
N GLN A 411 13.96 17.24 -6.16
CA GLN A 411 12.50 17.14 -5.94
C GLN A 411 12.12 15.79 -5.30
N THR A 412 12.82 14.72 -5.68
CA THR A 412 12.66 13.40 -5.09
C THR A 412 14.03 12.81 -4.77
N ALA A 413 14.03 11.68 -4.07
CA ALA A 413 15.27 11.03 -3.67
C ALA A 413 15.99 10.36 -4.87
N ASN A 414 15.25 9.92 -5.89
CA ASN A 414 15.78 9.32 -7.11
C ASN A 414 15.52 10.22 -8.32
N THR A 415 16.54 10.48 -9.14
CA THR A 415 16.38 11.09 -10.46
C THR A 415 15.45 10.26 -11.35
N LEU A 416 14.89 10.87 -12.39
CA LEU A 416 14.08 10.13 -13.37
C LEU A 416 14.87 8.97 -13.99
N ALA A 417 16.14 9.18 -14.34
CA ALA A 417 16.98 8.14 -14.91
C ALA A 417 17.16 6.94 -13.96
N GLU A 418 17.35 7.20 -12.66
CA GLU A 418 17.42 6.16 -11.62
C GLU A 418 16.11 5.39 -11.51
N THR A 419 14.96 6.08 -11.44
CA THR A 419 13.65 5.41 -11.42
C THR A 419 13.41 4.56 -12.67
N LEU A 420 13.76 5.07 -13.85
CA LEU A 420 13.60 4.29 -15.09
C LEU A 420 14.43 3.01 -15.06
N ARG A 421 15.66 3.07 -14.55
CA ARG A 421 16.51 1.87 -14.38
C ARG A 421 15.89 0.89 -13.38
N HIS A 422 15.41 1.39 -12.24
CA HIS A 422 14.75 0.61 -11.20
C HIS A 422 13.55 -0.15 -11.75
N GLU A 423 12.54 0.57 -12.27
CA GLU A 423 11.28 -0.03 -12.72
C GLU A 423 11.46 -0.92 -13.96
N THR A 424 12.45 -0.63 -14.82
CA THR A 424 12.78 -1.51 -15.94
C THR A 424 13.33 -2.86 -15.47
N SER A 425 13.99 -2.90 -14.31
CA SER A 425 14.45 -4.16 -13.72
C SER A 425 13.27 -5.07 -13.37
N HIS A 426 12.18 -4.52 -12.81
CA HIS A 426 10.97 -5.30 -12.52
C HIS A 426 10.31 -5.86 -13.77
N ALA A 427 10.33 -5.12 -14.89
CA ALA A 427 9.86 -5.64 -16.17
C ALA A 427 10.68 -6.86 -16.63
N VAL A 428 11.98 -6.89 -16.32
CA VAL A 428 12.85 -8.02 -16.63
C VAL A 428 12.65 -9.17 -15.64
N THR A 429 12.57 -8.94 -14.34
CA THR A 429 12.36 -10.05 -13.39
C THR A 429 11.00 -10.72 -13.59
N ALA A 430 9.95 -9.94 -13.90
CA ALA A 430 8.64 -10.47 -14.25
C ALA A 430 8.67 -11.37 -15.50
N ALA A 431 9.38 -10.97 -16.56
CA ALA A 431 9.40 -11.73 -17.81
C ALA A 431 10.41 -12.90 -17.84
N TYR A 432 11.44 -12.89 -16.98
CA TYR A 432 12.57 -13.83 -17.08
C TYR A 432 12.80 -14.68 -15.83
N VAL A 433 12.33 -14.27 -14.65
CA VAL A 433 12.69 -14.90 -13.36
C VAL A 433 11.49 -15.43 -12.60
N PHE A 434 10.39 -14.70 -12.53
CA PHE A 434 9.24 -15.04 -11.67
C PHE A 434 8.02 -15.46 -12.49
N PRO A 435 7.76 -16.78 -12.66
CA PRO A 435 6.60 -17.24 -13.42
C PRO A 435 5.26 -16.81 -12.80
N GLY A 436 4.35 -16.41 -13.67
CA GLY A 436 3.01 -15.94 -13.32
C GLY A 436 2.96 -14.46 -12.95
N HIS A 437 1.78 -14.03 -12.49
CA HIS A 437 1.52 -12.64 -12.14
C HIS A 437 1.11 -12.54 -10.67
N TRP A 438 0.98 -11.31 -10.17
CA TRP A 438 0.61 -11.01 -8.79
C TRP A 438 -0.57 -11.85 -8.27
N LEU A 439 -1.63 -12.03 -9.07
CA LEU A 439 -2.82 -12.78 -8.68
C LEU A 439 -2.74 -14.29 -8.96
N SER A 440 -1.65 -14.79 -9.53
CA SER A 440 -1.48 -16.21 -9.85
C SER A 440 -1.39 -17.04 -8.56
N PRO A 441 -2.11 -18.17 -8.46
CA PRO A 441 -1.98 -19.07 -7.32
C PRO A 441 -0.53 -19.48 -7.09
N GLY A 442 -0.05 -19.26 -5.87
CA GLY A 442 1.31 -19.61 -5.47
C GLY A 442 2.41 -18.60 -5.82
N TYR A 443 2.09 -17.50 -6.53
CA TYR A 443 3.06 -16.44 -6.83
C TYR A 443 3.74 -15.88 -5.56
N HIS A 444 2.99 -15.81 -4.46
CA HIS A 444 3.46 -15.33 -3.16
C HIS A 444 3.97 -16.43 -2.21
N ASN A 445 4.09 -17.68 -2.65
CA ASN A 445 4.47 -18.78 -1.73
C ASN A 445 5.85 -18.56 -1.09
N GLU A 446 6.80 -18.00 -1.84
CA GLU A 446 8.17 -17.80 -1.40
C GLU A 446 8.52 -16.30 -1.41
N PRO A 447 9.33 -15.80 -0.46
CA PRO A 447 9.74 -14.40 -0.41
C PRO A 447 10.79 -14.11 -1.48
N LYS A 448 10.51 -13.13 -2.33
CA LYS A 448 11.35 -12.74 -3.47
C LYS A 448 11.78 -11.27 -3.49
N GLY A 449 11.26 -10.46 -2.56
CA GLY A 449 11.52 -9.02 -2.52
C GLY A 449 13.01 -8.68 -2.45
N TRP A 450 13.82 -9.46 -1.71
CA TRP A 450 15.26 -9.21 -1.61
C TRP A 450 15.97 -9.34 -2.96
N PHE A 451 15.50 -10.25 -3.82
CA PHE A 451 16.07 -10.47 -5.15
C PHE A 451 15.57 -9.42 -6.15
N ASP A 452 14.25 -9.20 -6.17
CA ASP A 452 13.62 -8.29 -7.12
C ASP A 452 14.06 -6.84 -6.89
N GLU A 453 13.89 -6.35 -5.65
CA GLU A 453 14.29 -5.00 -5.25
C GLU A 453 15.81 -4.84 -5.24
N GLY A 454 16.54 -5.86 -4.77
CA GLY A 454 18.00 -5.82 -4.77
C GLY A 454 18.58 -5.69 -6.17
N LEU A 455 18.03 -6.40 -7.15
CA LEU A 455 18.45 -6.28 -8.55
C LEU A 455 18.08 -4.91 -9.11
N ALA A 456 16.87 -4.42 -8.83
CA ALA A 456 16.43 -3.10 -9.26
C ALA A 456 17.35 -1.99 -8.75
N GLU A 457 17.78 -2.06 -7.49
CA GLU A 457 18.72 -1.10 -6.90
C GLU A 457 20.15 -1.23 -7.46
N VAL A 458 20.61 -2.43 -7.83
CA VAL A 458 21.90 -2.60 -8.53
C VAL A 458 21.84 -1.97 -9.93
N VAL A 459 20.77 -2.22 -10.70
CA VAL A 459 20.58 -1.62 -12.03
C VAL A 459 20.45 -0.10 -11.92
N THR A 460 19.82 0.40 -10.86
CA THR A 460 19.68 1.84 -10.55
C THR A 460 21.04 2.52 -10.42
N ALA A 461 21.96 1.94 -9.64
CA ALA A 461 23.30 2.47 -9.41
C ALA A 461 24.19 2.42 -10.67
N GLN A 462 23.88 1.54 -11.63
CA GLN A 462 24.74 1.26 -12.76
C GLN A 462 24.54 2.23 -13.94
N SER A 463 25.02 3.47 -13.75
CA SER A 463 25.03 4.53 -14.77
C SER A 463 25.88 4.22 -16.00
N ASN A 464 26.99 3.48 -15.86
CA ASN A 464 27.83 3.03 -16.96
C ASN A 464 27.63 1.53 -17.22
N PRO A 465 26.84 1.12 -18.23
CA PRO A 465 26.47 -0.28 -18.38
C PRO A 465 27.62 -1.21 -18.77
N ASN A 466 28.73 -0.66 -19.28
CA ASN A 466 29.92 -1.42 -19.68
C ASN A 466 31.04 -1.35 -18.64
N GLY A 467 30.82 -0.65 -17.52
CA GLY A 467 31.81 -0.51 -16.44
C GLY A 467 31.73 -1.62 -15.39
N PRO A 468 32.65 -1.63 -14.40
CA PRO A 468 32.50 -2.47 -13.21
C PRO A 468 31.22 -2.10 -12.45
N LEU A 469 30.76 -3.03 -11.60
CA LEU A 469 29.61 -2.79 -10.73
C LEU A 469 29.85 -1.58 -9.83
N GLN A 470 28.90 -0.64 -9.85
CA GLN A 470 28.97 0.61 -9.10
C GLN A 470 28.31 0.45 -7.72
N LEU A 471 28.89 1.12 -6.72
CA LEU A 471 28.30 1.19 -5.39
C LEU A 471 27.14 2.18 -5.40
N HIS A 472 26.06 1.88 -4.68
CA HIS A 472 24.95 2.81 -4.50
C HIS A 472 25.23 3.72 -3.31
N GLU A 473 25.62 4.98 -3.57
CA GLU A 473 26.13 5.90 -2.55
C GLU A 473 25.17 6.09 -1.35
N ARG A 474 23.88 6.33 -1.62
CA ARG A 474 22.86 6.49 -0.56
C ARG A 474 22.71 5.24 0.31
N HIS A 475 22.58 4.06 -0.30
CA HIS A 475 22.42 2.81 0.44
C HIS A 475 23.66 2.48 1.25
N LEU A 476 24.84 2.73 0.69
CA LEU A 476 26.10 2.59 1.40
C LEU A 476 26.16 3.52 2.61
N ALA A 477 25.79 4.80 2.46
CA ALA A 477 25.73 5.75 3.58
C ALA A 477 24.78 5.27 4.69
N THR A 478 23.59 4.77 4.33
CA THR A 478 22.63 4.19 5.29
C THR A 478 23.22 2.99 6.02
N LEU A 479 23.83 2.05 5.31
CA LEU A 479 24.40 0.83 5.89
C LEU A 479 25.61 1.12 6.79
N CYS A 480 26.50 2.03 6.37
CA CYS A 480 27.69 2.37 7.14
C CYS A 480 27.38 3.23 8.37
N ALA A 481 26.26 3.95 8.37
CA ALA A 481 25.78 4.71 9.54
C ALA A 481 24.94 3.86 10.51
N ALA A 482 24.46 2.69 10.09
CA ALA A 482 23.61 1.84 10.92
C ALA A 482 24.39 1.29 12.14
N PRO A 483 23.80 1.33 13.36
CA PRO A 483 24.47 0.83 14.56
C PRO A 483 24.65 -0.68 14.56
N TYR A 484 23.87 -1.41 13.76
CA TYR A 484 23.92 -2.84 13.60
C TYR A 484 23.81 -3.21 12.12
N LYS A 485 24.52 -4.26 11.71
CA LYS A 485 24.39 -4.81 10.34
C LYS A 485 23.03 -5.51 10.18
N PRO A 486 22.46 -5.52 8.95
CA PRO A 486 21.24 -6.28 8.67
C PRO A 486 21.42 -7.77 8.94
N VAL A 487 20.35 -8.41 9.42
CA VAL A 487 20.29 -9.87 9.63
C VAL A 487 19.83 -10.51 8.32
N LEU A 488 20.61 -11.44 7.78
CA LEU A 488 20.38 -12.07 6.49
C LEU A 488 19.08 -12.88 6.49
N ALA A 489 18.81 -13.63 7.57
CA ALA A 489 17.57 -14.40 7.72
C ALA A 489 16.33 -13.52 7.61
N ASP A 490 16.35 -12.36 8.29
CA ASP A 490 15.23 -11.42 8.31
C ASP A 490 15.04 -10.79 6.91
N LEU A 491 16.12 -10.44 6.21
CA LEU A 491 16.06 -9.92 4.84
C LEU A 491 15.47 -10.94 3.86
N LEU A 492 15.98 -12.17 3.87
CA LEU A 492 15.54 -13.22 2.94
C LEU A 492 14.07 -13.61 3.16
N ALA A 493 13.59 -13.54 4.41
CA ALA A 493 12.21 -13.84 4.77
C ALA A 493 11.25 -12.64 4.65
N ARG A 494 11.77 -11.42 4.43
CA ARG A 494 10.98 -10.18 4.46
C ARG A 494 9.94 -10.17 3.35
N ARG A 495 8.71 -9.86 3.73
CA ARG A 495 7.54 -9.71 2.85
C ARG A 495 6.97 -8.31 2.89
N GLU A 496 7.10 -7.66 4.03
CA GLU A 496 6.68 -6.30 4.31
C GLU A 496 7.32 -5.31 3.34
N GLY A 497 6.48 -4.49 2.70
CA GLY A 497 6.90 -3.50 1.71
C GLY A 497 7.15 -4.08 0.31
N TYR A 498 7.01 -5.40 0.13
CA TYR A 498 7.02 -6.05 -1.18
C TYR A 498 5.65 -6.68 -1.45
N ASP A 499 5.33 -7.85 -0.87
CA ASP A 499 4.05 -8.53 -1.06
C ASP A 499 3.09 -8.48 0.14
N HIS A 500 3.57 -8.00 1.28
CA HIS A 500 2.75 -7.62 2.44
C HIS A 500 2.87 -6.12 2.72
N TYR A 501 1.85 -5.56 3.39
CA TYR A 501 1.91 -4.16 3.84
C TYR A 501 3.07 -3.93 4.81
N GLY A 502 3.88 -2.89 4.57
CA GLY A 502 4.97 -2.48 5.44
C GLY A 502 6.07 -1.75 4.66
N THR A 503 7.30 -1.83 5.16
CA THR A 503 8.48 -1.18 4.57
C THR A 503 9.54 -2.22 4.24
N PHE A 504 10.11 -2.12 3.05
CA PHE A 504 11.13 -3.04 2.57
C PHE A 504 12.56 -2.52 2.84
N ASP A 505 13.54 -3.43 2.95
CA ASP A 505 14.96 -3.09 3.18
C ASP A 505 15.75 -2.89 1.89
N TYR A 506 15.48 -1.81 1.16
CA TYR A 506 16.21 -1.52 -0.09
C TYR A 506 17.74 -1.50 0.09
N PRO A 507 18.31 -0.87 1.15
CA PRO A 507 19.76 -0.88 1.33
C PRO A 507 20.33 -2.28 1.54
N ALA A 508 19.71 -3.10 2.39
CA ALA A 508 20.19 -4.46 2.64
C ALA A 508 20.01 -5.37 1.41
N ALA A 509 18.90 -5.26 0.69
CA ALA A 509 18.66 -6.01 -0.55
C ALA A 509 19.68 -5.64 -1.64
N TRP A 510 19.93 -4.34 -1.84
CA TRP A 510 20.98 -3.84 -2.73
C TRP A 510 22.34 -4.41 -2.34
N ALA A 511 22.73 -4.33 -1.06
CA ALA A 511 24.01 -4.80 -0.59
C ALA A 511 24.19 -6.31 -0.82
N LEU A 512 23.13 -7.10 -0.61
CA LEU A 512 23.18 -8.54 -0.87
C LEU A 512 23.35 -8.81 -2.37
N LEU A 513 22.57 -8.20 -3.24
CA LEU A 513 22.67 -8.44 -4.69
C LEU A 513 23.96 -7.91 -5.28
N HIS A 514 24.45 -6.75 -4.82
CA HIS A 514 25.74 -6.22 -5.22
C HIS A 514 26.87 -7.19 -4.84
N PHE A 515 26.88 -7.72 -3.61
CA PHE A 515 27.85 -8.75 -3.20
C PHE A 515 27.75 -10.02 -4.05
N LEU A 516 26.54 -10.53 -4.26
CA LEU A 516 26.35 -11.75 -5.05
C LEU A 516 26.80 -11.56 -6.49
N LEU A 517 26.46 -10.44 -7.14
CA LEU A 517 26.87 -10.18 -8.52
C LEU A 517 28.37 -9.94 -8.67
N SER A 518 29.00 -9.29 -7.69
CA SER A 518 30.44 -8.94 -7.75
C SER A 518 31.36 -10.10 -7.37
N GLU A 519 30.99 -10.90 -6.36
CA GLU A 519 31.88 -11.90 -5.77
C GLU A 519 31.38 -13.34 -5.95
N ARG A 520 30.08 -13.54 -6.18
CA ARG A 520 29.43 -14.86 -6.24
C ARG A 520 28.43 -15.00 -7.41
N PRO A 521 28.77 -14.62 -8.67
CA PRO A 521 27.79 -14.52 -9.75
C PRO A 521 27.06 -15.84 -10.07
N GLN A 522 27.71 -16.98 -9.79
CA GLN A 522 27.08 -18.31 -9.91
C GLN A 522 25.89 -18.49 -8.96
N ALA A 523 25.90 -17.87 -7.78
CA ALA A 523 24.79 -17.91 -6.84
C ALA A 523 23.56 -17.19 -7.41
N VAL A 524 23.75 -16.03 -8.06
CA VAL A 524 22.66 -15.30 -8.72
C VAL A 524 22.03 -16.15 -9.83
N ALA A 525 22.86 -16.76 -10.69
CA ALA A 525 22.38 -17.64 -11.74
C ALA A 525 21.60 -18.85 -11.20
N ALA A 526 22.09 -19.50 -10.15
CA ALA A 526 21.41 -20.64 -9.52
C ALA A 526 20.08 -20.25 -8.86
N LEU A 527 20.03 -19.08 -8.20
CA LEU A 527 18.81 -18.56 -7.57
C LEU A 527 17.78 -18.15 -8.62
N ALA A 528 18.20 -17.46 -9.69
CA ALA A 528 17.33 -17.09 -10.80
C ALA A 528 16.74 -18.33 -11.50
N ASP A 529 17.56 -19.36 -11.75
CA ASP A 529 17.09 -20.63 -12.33
C ASP A 529 16.12 -21.36 -11.41
N ALA A 530 16.38 -21.39 -10.10
CA ALA A 530 15.48 -22.00 -9.14
C ALA A 530 14.11 -21.30 -9.09
N TRP A 531 14.08 -19.97 -9.17
CA TRP A 531 12.84 -19.20 -9.26
C TRP A 531 12.10 -19.46 -10.56
N ARG A 532 12.82 -19.35 -11.69
CA ARG A 532 12.28 -19.56 -13.03
C ARG A 532 11.65 -20.94 -13.20
N ASN A 533 12.24 -21.96 -12.58
CA ASN A 533 11.76 -23.34 -12.62
C ASN A 533 10.82 -23.69 -11.45
N GLN A 534 10.41 -22.71 -10.63
CA GLN A 534 9.53 -22.87 -9.48
C GLN A 534 10.03 -23.88 -8.41
N THR A 535 11.34 -24.10 -8.36
CA THR A 535 12.01 -25.01 -7.40
C THR A 535 12.63 -24.27 -6.21
N TYR A 536 12.68 -22.94 -6.23
CA TYR A 536 13.18 -22.13 -5.11
C TYR A 536 12.38 -22.40 -3.82
N ARG A 537 13.09 -22.60 -2.71
CA ARG A 537 12.55 -22.65 -1.35
C ARG A 537 13.48 -21.85 -0.44
N LEU A 538 12.93 -21.02 0.44
CA LEU A 538 13.73 -20.23 1.38
C LEU A 538 14.67 -21.10 2.23
N SER A 539 14.23 -22.29 2.65
CA SER A 539 15.05 -23.25 3.41
C SER A 539 16.31 -23.70 2.68
N ASP A 540 16.27 -23.67 1.35
CA ASP A 540 17.34 -24.17 0.48
C ASP A 540 18.29 -23.06 0.04
N TRP A 541 18.03 -21.81 0.45
CA TRP A 541 18.79 -20.65 0.01
C TRP A 541 20.32 -20.81 0.21
N PRO A 542 20.83 -21.26 1.38
CA PRO A 542 22.28 -21.42 1.56
C PRO A 542 22.86 -22.42 0.54
N ARG A 543 22.19 -23.55 0.33
CA ARG A 543 22.61 -24.59 -0.62
C ARG A 543 22.60 -24.07 -2.06
N LEU A 544 21.53 -23.39 -2.47
CA LEU A 544 21.39 -22.80 -3.81
C LEU A 544 22.46 -21.73 -4.07
N ALA A 545 22.76 -20.94 -3.06
CA ALA A 545 23.72 -19.85 -3.15
C ALA A 545 25.19 -20.28 -2.90
N GLY A 546 25.43 -21.55 -2.56
CA GLY A 546 26.76 -22.14 -2.44
C GLY A 546 27.42 -22.05 -1.06
N TRP A 547 26.64 -21.87 0.01
CA TRP A 547 27.09 -21.87 1.40
C TRP A 547 26.64 -23.12 2.16
N PRO A 548 27.39 -23.56 3.19
CA PRO A 548 26.99 -24.68 4.04
C PRO A 548 25.79 -24.35 4.93
N ASP A 549 25.70 -23.10 5.40
CA ASP A 549 24.64 -22.60 6.26
C ASP A 549 24.49 -21.07 6.14
N LEU A 550 23.41 -20.55 6.72
CA LEU A 550 23.06 -19.13 6.64
C LEU A 550 24.01 -18.24 7.44
N ALA A 551 24.56 -18.73 8.55
CA ALA A 551 25.47 -17.96 9.40
C ALA A 551 26.80 -17.68 8.67
N THR A 552 27.30 -18.65 7.92
CA THR A 552 28.49 -18.51 7.08
C THR A 552 28.25 -17.53 5.94
N ALA A 553 27.08 -17.58 5.29
CA ALA A 553 26.69 -16.62 4.25
C ALA A 553 26.59 -15.19 4.80
N GLU A 554 25.96 -15.02 5.97
CA GLU A 554 25.84 -13.73 6.64
C GLU A 554 27.21 -13.15 6.99
N ALA A 555 28.11 -13.95 7.55
CA ALA A 555 29.46 -13.50 7.90
C ALA A 555 30.26 -13.03 6.67
N ASP A 556 30.15 -13.75 5.54
CA ASP A 556 30.81 -13.40 4.28
C ASP A 556 30.27 -12.08 3.71
N TRP A 557 28.94 -11.97 3.63
CA TRP A 557 28.27 -10.74 3.21
C TRP A 557 28.60 -9.54 4.12
N HIS A 558 28.63 -9.76 5.44
CA HIS A 558 29.03 -8.75 6.41
C HIS A 558 30.50 -8.32 6.25
N ALA A 559 31.38 -9.25 5.87
CA ALA A 559 32.77 -8.94 5.57
C ALA A 559 32.88 -8.07 4.31
N ALA A 560 32.05 -8.31 3.28
CA ALA A 560 31.96 -7.45 2.10
C ALA A 560 31.49 -6.03 2.44
N MET A 561 30.41 -5.89 3.20
CA MET A 561 29.94 -4.57 3.67
C MET A 561 31.01 -3.83 4.46
N ALA A 562 31.78 -4.53 5.30
CA ALA A 562 32.87 -3.93 6.06
C ALA A 562 34.05 -3.47 5.19
N ARG A 563 34.20 -3.97 3.96
CA ARG A 563 35.19 -3.46 3.00
C ARG A 563 34.70 -2.18 2.32
N TRP A 564 33.41 -2.07 2.04
CA TRP A 564 32.82 -0.90 1.39
C TRP A 564 32.72 0.33 2.31
N CYS A 565 32.60 0.12 3.63
CA CYS A 565 32.52 1.20 4.63
C CYS A 565 33.87 1.74 5.12
N ARG A 566 35.00 1.34 4.52
CA ARG A 566 36.36 1.72 4.96
C ARG A 566 36.93 2.91 4.20
#